data_AF-A0A0L8G6J6-F1
#
_entry.id   AF-A0A0L8G6J6-F1
#
_cell.length_a   1.000
_cell.length_b   1.000
_cell.length_c   1.000
_cell.angle_alpha   90.00
_cell.angle_beta   90.00
_cell.angle_gamma   90.00
#
_symmetry.space_group_name_H-M   'P 1'
#
loop_
_entity.id
_entity.type
_entity.pdbx_description
1 polymer ?
#
loop_
_entity_poly.entity_id
_entity_poly.type
_entity_poly.pdbx_seq_one_letter_code
_entity_poly.pdbx_strand_id
1 'polypeptide(L)' 'VAQLSKFREGGGLGISLEGTVDVENGVEMRPHHFIRSILPAGPVGCNGQLISGDELLE' A
#
# COMPACT_ATOMS: atom_id res chain seq x y z
N VAL A 1 9.97 9.26 3.30
CA VAL A 1 10.35 7.83 3.24
C VAL A 1 10.21 7.24 4.63
N ALA A 2 9.44 6.17 4.79
CA ALA A 2 9.24 5.46 6.06
C ALA A 2 10.03 4.15 6.06
N GLN A 3 10.64 3.78 7.21
CA GLN A 3 11.24 2.47 7.41
C GLN A 3 10.35 1.67 8.36
N LEU A 4 9.89 0.51 7.91
CA LEU A 4 8.86 -0.27 8.59
C LEU A 4 9.32 -1.72 8.75
N SER A 5 8.89 -2.36 9.82
CA SER A 5 9.18 -3.76 10.11
C SER A 5 7.94 -4.44 10.65
N LYS A 6 7.79 -5.74 10.35
CA LYS A 6 6.72 -6.56 10.90
C LYS A 6 6.94 -6.74 12.41
N PHE A 7 5.87 -6.83 13.18
CA PHE A 7 5.97 -7.12 14.61
C PHE A 7 6.45 -8.55 14.92
N ARG A 8 6.21 -9.49 14.00
CA ARG A 8 6.63 -10.88 14.11
C ARG A 8 6.85 -11.49 12.74
N GLU A 9 7.62 -12.57 12.71
CA GLU A 9 7.80 -13.39 11.53
C GLU A 9 6.44 -13.95 11.03
N GLY A 10 6.27 -14.01 9.71
CA GLY A 10 5.00 -14.40 9.08
C GLY A 10 3.86 -13.37 9.18
N GLY A 11 4.02 -12.29 9.95
CA GLY A 11 3.05 -11.20 10.03
C GLY A 11 3.00 -10.31 8.77
N GLY A 12 1.92 -9.53 8.65
CA GLY A 12 1.80 -8.47 7.64
C GLY A 12 2.23 -7.10 8.17
N LEU A 13 2.32 -6.11 7.28
CA LEU A 13 2.55 -4.70 7.64
C LEU A 13 1.27 -3.98 8.10
N GLY A 14 0.11 -4.63 7.95
CA GLY A 14 -1.18 -4.06 8.33
C GLY A 14 -1.75 -3.10 7.28
N ILE A 15 -1.48 -3.36 5.99
CA ILE A 15 -2.08 -2.60 4.89
C ILE A 15 -2.80 -3.54 3.93
N SER A 16 -3.81 -3.02 3.25
CA SER A 16 -4.40 -3.63 2.07
C SER A 16 -4.11 -2.74 0.87
N LEU A 17 -3.79 -3.37 -0.26
CA LEU A 17 -3.52 -2.68 -1.51
C LEU A 17 -4.70 -2.84 -2.47
N GLU A 18 -4.90 -1.84 -3.32
CA GLU A 18 -5.75 -1.94 -4.50
C GLU A 18 -4.94 -1.57 -5.73
N GLY A 19 -5.18 -2.28 -6.82
CA GLY A 19 -4.52 -2.05 -8.10
C GLY A 19 -5.48 -1.40 -9.09
N THR A 20 -4.99 -0.42 -9.84
CA THR A 20 -5.69 0.18 -10.98
C THR A 20 -4.78 0.16 -12.19
N VAL A 21 -5.36 0.34 -13.37
CA VAL A 21 -4.65 0.48 -14.64
C VAL A 21 -5.26 1.63 -15.40
N ASP A 22 -4.43 2.37 -16.13
CA ASP A 22 -4.92 3.31 -17.11
C ASP A 22 -5.35 2.55 -18.37
N VAL A 23 -6.40 3.01 -19.05
CA VAL A 23 -6.86 2.39 -20.30
C VAL A 23 -6.67 3.38 -21.44
N GLU A 24 -5.78 3.04 -22.37
CA GLU A 24 -5.51 3.83 -23.56
C GLU A 24 -5.83 3.01 -24.81
N ASN A 25 -6.73 3.50 -25.67
CA ASN A 25 -7.18 2.79 -26.88
C ASN A 25 -7.69 1.35 -26.61
N GLY A 26 -8.28 1.11 -25.43
CA GLY A 26 -8.76 -0.21 -25.01
C GLY A 26 -7.66 -1.14 -24.50
N VAL A 27 -6.44 -0.65 -24.32
CA VAL A 27 -5.30 -1.39 -23.77
C VAL A 27 -5.02 -0.91 -22.35
N GLU A 28 -4.91 -1.85 -21.42
CA GLU A 28 -4.48 -1.56 -20.04
C GLU A 28 -2.98 -1.24 -20.02
N MET A 29 -2.66 -0.08 -19.47
CA MET A 29 -1.34 0.51 -19.41
C MET A 29 -1.11 1.00 -17.98
N ARG A 30 0.16 1.13 -17.57
CA ARG A 30 0.56 1.76 -16.31
C ARG A 30 -0.21 1.22 -15.09
N PRO A 31 0.13 0.01 -14.60
CA PRO A 31 -0.46 -0.50 -13.38
C PRO A 31 0.02 0.34 -12.18
N HIS A 32 -0.93 0.77 -11.36
CA HIS A 32 -0.70 1.55 -10.15
C HIS A 32 -1.24 0.77 -8.95
N HIS A 33 -0.50 0.74 -7.84
CA HIS A 33 -0.97 0.16 -6.60
C HIS A 33 -1.06 1.23 -5.52
N PHE A 34 -2.19 1.30 -4.83
CA PHE A 34 -2.42 2.26 -3.76
C PHE A 34 -2.70 1.55 -2.44
N ILE A 35 -2.39 2.22 -1.33
CA ILE A 35 -2.85 1.78 0.00
C ILE A 35 -4.35 2.03 0.10
N ARG A 36 -5.15 0.96 0.03
CA ARG A 36 -6.61 1.03 0.20
C ARG A 36 -6.99 1.33 1.65
N SER A 37 -6.42 0.56 2.58
CA SER A 37 -6.74 0.67 4.01
C SER A 37 -5.54 0.32 4.88
N ILE A 38 -5.47 0.98 6.03
CA ILE A 38 -4.46 0.74 7.06
C ILE A 38 -5.15 0.18 8.31
N LEU A 39 -4.63 -0.93 8.84
CA LEU A 39 -5.01 -1.44 10.15
C LEU A 39 -4.37 -0.56 11.23
N PRO A 40 -5.15 0.16 12.07
CA PRO A 40 -4.57 1.09 13.05
C PRO A 40 -3.61 0.41 14.04
N ALA A 41 -3.87 -0.84 14.39
CA ALA A 41 -3.03 -1.65 15.28
C ALA A 41 -1.88 -2.39 14.56
N GLY A 42 -1.72 -2.22 13.25
CA GLY A 42 -0.63 -2.82 12.48
C GLY A 42 0.65 -1.95 12.46
N PRO A 43 1.79 -2.49 12.00
CA PRO A 43 3.04 -1.73 11.91
C PRO A 43 2.93 -0.37 11.23
N VAL A 44 2.25 -0.31 10.08
CA VAL A 44 2.06 0.94 9.34
C VAL A 44 1.16 1.91 10.10
N GLY A 45 0.05 1.43 10.66
CA GLY A 45 -0.87 2.25 11.45
C GLY A 45 -0.23 2.86 12.68
N CYS A 46 0.59 2.10 13.41
CA CYS A 46 1.31 2.59 14.59
C CYS A 46 2.43 3.58 14.25
N ASN A 47 3.08 3.42 13.09
CA ASN A 47 4.12 4.35 12.62
C ASN A 47 3.52 5.68 12.12
N GLY A 48 2.36 5.64 11.47
CA GLY A 48 1.58 6.82 11.11
C GLY A 48 2.17 7.71 10.01
N GLN A 49 3.22 7.26 9.31
CA GLN A 49 3.84 8.04 8.22
C GLN A 49 3.18 7.82 6.85
N LEU A 50 2.44 6.73 6.67
CA LEU A 50 1.74 6.42 5.42
C LEU A 50 0.22 6.52 5.66
N ILE A 51 -0.51 6.87 4.60
CA ILE A 51 -1.97 7.03 4.63
C ILE A 51 -2.65 6.26 3.50
N SER A 52 -3.96 6.02 3.64
CA SER A 52 -4.78 5.53 2.53
C SER A 52 -4.70 6.50 1.36
N GLY A 53 -4.54 5.96 0.15
CA GLY A 53 -4.35 6.73 -1.09
C GLY A 53 -2.89 6.92 -1.50
N ASP A 54 -1.91 6.61 -0.64
CA ASP A 54 -0.50 6.65 -1.04
C ASP A 54 -0.23 5.59 -2.13
N GLU A 55 0.51 5.98 -3.17
CA GLU A 55 0.93 5.11 -4.27
C GLU A 55 2.23 4.38 -3.94
N LEU A 56 2.30 3.10 -4.29
CA LEU A 56 3.52 2.31 -4.23
C LEU A 56 4.35 2.55 -5.49
N LEU A 57 5.56 3.05 -5.30
CA LEU A 57 6.56 3.23 -6.35
C LEU A 57 7.68 2.20 -6.16
N GLU A 58 8.21 1.66 -7.26
CA GLU A 58 9.40 0.77 -7.29
C GLU A 58 10.72 1.55 -7.27
#